data_AF-A0A957L8R0-F1
#
_entry.id   AF-A0A957L8R0-F1
#
_cell.length_a   1.000
_cell.length_b   1.000
_cell.length_c   1.000
_cell.angle_alpha   90.00
_cell.angle_beta   90.00
_cell.angle_gamma   90.00
#
_symmetry.space_group_name_H-M   'P 1'
#
loop_
_entity.id
_entity.type
_entity.pdbx_description
1 polymer ?
#
loop_
_entity_poly.entity_id
_entity_poly.type
_entity_poly.pdbx_seq_one_letter_code
_entity_poly.pdbx_strand_id
1 'polypeptide(L)'
;MLIALPTLWAIFLFGGFIFGRRDEYRRMPLWTRIVSSAVLVILAWFFVWQESTRYTTLIAIGMTLGFLGDLYMADLIPWPRPHVLGGMGSFGLGHVAYISGLLGYARANQITGPERWLSWLVWLLIAAVIWFVLIYRGAEPNQRTVLHTAALPYALLLASTVGTSMGIAWSVPAMWIFTVGAMLFLFSDLLIAVDLFNHKQFYLMGDVIWLTYGPAQLLIIVTTAWL
;
A
#
# COMPACT_ATOMS: atom_id res chain seq x y z
N MET A 1 14.96 -13.81 -13.76
CA MET A 1 14.42 -12.53 -13.24
C MET A 1 13.37 -12.71 -12.14
N LEU A 2 12.42 -13.64 -12.30
CA LEU A 2 11.35 -13.95 -11.33
C LEU A 2 11.81 -14.13 -9.87
N ILE A 3 13.00 -14.68 -9.64
CA ILE A 3 13.56 -14.83 -8.28
C ILE A 3 14.54 -13.69 -7.95
N ALA A 4 15.33 -13.25 -8.94
CA ALA A 4 16.41 -12.28 -8.73
C ALA A 4 15.91 -10.91 -8.23
N LEU A 5 14.81 -10.37 -8.79
CA LEU A 5 14.28 -9.07 -8.37
C LEU A 5 13.65 -9.12 -6.96
N PRO A 6 12.81 -10.11 -6.60
CA PRO A 6 12.38 -10.29 -5.21
C PRO A 6 13.54 -10.50 -4.24
N THR A 7 14.57 -11.28 -4.60
CA THR A 7 15.75 -11.45 -3.75
C THR A 7 16.49 -10.13 -3.56
N LEU A 8 16.69 -9.35 -4.62
CA LEU A 8 17.35 -8.06 -4.55
C LEU A 8 16.57 -7.06 -3.69
N TRP A 9 15.25 -7.00 -3.87
CA TRP A 9 14.34 -6.23 -3.01
C TRP A 9 14.49 -6.63 -1.53
N ALA A 10 14.46 -7.94 -1.23
CA ALA A 10 14.59 -8.45 0.12
C ALA A 10 15.95 -8.10 0.74
N ILE A 11 17.03 -8.18 -0.04
CA ILE A 11 18.37 -7.78 0.41
C ILE A 11 18.38 -6.30 0.81
N PHE A 12 17.79 -5.41 0.01
CA PHE A 12 17.76 -3.99 0.37
C PHE A 12 16.87 -3.71 1.59
N LEU A 13 15.68 -4.31 1.65
CA LEU A 13 14.76 -4.09 2.76
C LEU A 13 15.31 -4.67 4.08
N PHE A 14 15.54 -5.98 4.12
CA PHE A 14 15.97 -6.66 5.34
C PHE A 14 17.44 -6.37 5.67
N GLY A 15 18.31 -6.24 4.67
CA GLY A 15 19.70 -5.83 4.89
C GLY A 15 19.78 -4.41 5.45
N GLY A 16 18.96 -3.47 4.96
CA GLY A 16 18.84 -2.13 5.54
C GLY A 16 18.39 -2.15 6.99
N PHE A 17 17.49 -3.06 7.37
CA PHE A 17 17.02 -3.21 8.74
C PHE A 17 18.07 -3.83 9.68
N ILE A 18 18.76 -4.88 9.22
CA ILE A 18 19.75 -5.63 10.02
C ILE A 18 21.03 -4.82 10.22
N PHE A 19 21.55 -4.18 9.16
CA PHE A 19 22.83 -3.47 9.18
C PHE A 19 22.69 -1.95 9.33
N GLY A 20 21.45 -1.45 9.36
CA GLY A 20 21.16 -0.03 9.55
C GLY A 20 21.62 0.51 10.90
N ARG A 21 22.01 1.79 10.94
CA ARG A 21 22.37 2.46 12.19
C ARG A 21 21.12 2.66 13.02
N ARG A 22 21.21 2.37 14.33
CA ARG A 22 20.09 2.53 15.25
C ARG A 22 19.78 4.00 15.49
N ASP A 23 18.57 4.39 15.13
CA ASP A 23 17.83 5.54 15.65
C ASP A 23 16.58 5.00 16.39
N GLU A 24 16.00 5.78 17.30
CA GLU A 24 14.82 5.38 18.10
C GLU A 24 13.61 5.07 17.20
N TYR A 25 13.49 5.80 16.09
CA TYR A 25 12.38 5.67 15.16
C TYR A 25 12.60 4.65 14.04
N ARG A 26 13.84 4.48 13.55
CA ARG A 26 14.16 3.60 12.41
C ARG A 26 15.62 3.14 12.38
N ARG A 27 15.90 1.99 11.78
CA ARG A 27 17.25 1.50 11.45
C ARG A 27 17.54 1.66 9.97
N MET A 28 16.53 1.43 9.13
CA MET A 28 16.69 1.40 7.69
C MET A 28 17.16 2.76 7.13
N PRO A 29 18.32 2.81 6.45
CA PRO A 29 18.76 4.00 5.73
C PRO A 29 17.74 4.44 4.67
N LEU A 30 17.75 5.73 4.31
CA LEU A 30 16.85 6.23 3.28
C LEU A 30 17.06 5.53 1.93
N TRP A 31 18.31 5.43 1.48
CA TRP A 31 18.61 4.88 0.17
C TRP A 31 18.20 3.41 0.01
N THR A 32 18.31 2.58 1.05
CA THR A 32 17.91 1.16 0.96
C THR A 32 16.41 1.03 0.75
N ARG A 33 15.62 1.89 1.40
CA ARG A 33 14.15 1.93 1.28
C ARG A 33 13.71 2.34 -0.13
N ILE A 34 14.32 3.40 -0.65
CA ILE A 34 14.02 3.92 -2.00
C ILE A 34 14.46 2.93 -3.08
N VAL A 35 15.66 2.35 -2.98
CA VAL A 35 16.12 1.33 -3.93
C VAL A 35 15.25 0.08 -3.87
N SER A 36 14.87 -0.37 -2.66
CA SER A 36 13.92 -1.47 -2.47
C SER A 36 12.61 -1.21 -3.22
N SER A 37 11.99 -0.03 -3.04
CA SER A 37 10.76 0.34 -3.75
C SER A 37 10.95 0.41 -5.27
N ALA A 38 12.07 0.98 -5.75
CA ALA A 38 12.39 1.03 -7.17
C ALA A 38 12.53 -0.37 -7.82
N VAL A 39 13.13 -1.33 -7.11
CA VAL A 39 13.23 -2.73 -7.58
C VAL A 39 11.85 -3.35 -7.79
N LEU A 40 10.86 -3.02 -6.94
CA LEU A 40 9.49 -3.50 -7.10
C LEU A 40 8.78 -2.87 -8.31
N VAL A 41 9.04 -1.59 -8.61
CA VAL A 41 8.55 -0.97 -9.85
C VAL A 41 9.10 -1.70 -11.07
N ILE A 42 10.41 -1.99 -11.09
CA ILE A 42 11.04 -2.75 -12.18
C ILE A 42 10.40 -4.14 -12.31
N LEU A 43 10.14 -4.81 -11.18
CA LEU A 43 9.46 -6.11 -11.19
C LEU A 43 8.05 -6.02 -11.77
N ALA A 44 7.28 -4.99 -11.43
CA ALA A 44 5.92 -4.82 -11.95
C ALA A 44 5.92 -4.61 -13.47
N TRP A 45 6.83 -3.76 -13.99
CA TRP A 45 6.99 -3.56 -15.43
C TRP A 45 7.58 -4.78 -16.15
N PHE A 46 8.40 -5.58 -15.48
CA PHE A 46 8.84 -6.87 -16.01
C PHE A 46 7.65 -7.81 -16.28
N PHE A 47 6.65 -7.86 -15.40
CA PHE A 47 5.44 -8.64 -15.66
C PHE A 47 4.63 -8.10 -16.84
N VAL A 48 4.54 -6.78 -17.02
CA VAL A 48 3.92 -6.18 -18.23
C VAL A 48 4.68 -6.55 -19.50
N TRP A 49 6.01 -6.59 -19.45
CA TRP A 49 6.84 -7.02 -20.58
C TRP A 49 6.60 -8.49 -20.95
N GLN A 50 6.43 -9.36 -19.95
CA GLN A 50 6.16 -10.78 -20.17
C GLN A 50 4.76 -10.99 -20.76
N GLU A 51 3.75 -10.35 -20.18
CA GLU A 51 2.38 -10.40 -20.66
C GLU A 51 1.64 -9.10 -20.36
N SER A 52 1.44 -8.30 -21.41
CA SER A 52 0.75 -7.03 -21.30
C SER A 52 -0.75 -7.26 -21.37
N THR A 53 -1.39 -7.22 -20.20
CA THR A 53 -2.84 -7.15 -20.06
C THR A 53 -3.21 -5.82 -19.44
N ARG A 54 -4.49 -5.45 -19.53
CA ARG A 54 -5.00 -4.27 -18.83
C ARG A 54 -4.77 -4.38 -17.31
N TYR A 55 -4.87 -5.59 -16.75
CA TYR A 55 -4.61 -5.86 -15.34
C TYR A 55 -3.15 -5.61 -14.99
N THR A 56 -2.21 -6.30 -15.64
CA THR A 56 -0.76 -6.17 -15.35
C THR A 56 -0.27 -4.74 -15.54
N THR A 57 -0.75 -4.05 -16.58
CA THR A 57 -0.42 -2.64 -16.84
C THR A 57 -0.90 -1.71 -15.72
N LEU A 58 -2.14 -1.89 -15.25
CA LEU A 58 -2.69 -1.07 -14.16
C LEU A 58 -2.00 -1.35 -12.81
N ILE A 59 -1.57 -2.59 -12.57
CA ILE A 59 -0.73 -2.92 -11.41
C ILE A 59 0.64 -2.21 -11.52
N ALA A 60 1.30 -2.23 -12.68
CA ALA A 60 2.59 -1.55 -12.85
C ALA A 60 2.47 -0.01 -12.74
N ILE A 61 1.40 0.58 -13.26
CA ILE A 61 1.09 2.00 -13.07
C ILE A 61 0.88 2.30 -11.58
N GLY A 62 0.09 1.48 -10.88
CA GLY A 62 -0.16 1.64 -9.45
C GLY A 62 1.12 1.57 -8.62
N MET A 63 2.01 0.63 -8.95
CA MET A 63 3.33 0.50 -8.33
C MET A 63 4.23 1.71 -8.59
N THR A 64 4.21 2.24 -9.82
CA THR A 64 4.99 3.44 -10.18
C THR A 64 4.51 4.66 -9.40
N LEU A 65 3.18 4.84 -9.27
CA LEU A 65 2.58 5.89 -8.46
C LEU A 65 2.86 5.69 -6.96
N GLY A 66 2.92 4.46 -6.48
CA GLY A 66 3.37 4.14 -5.13
C GLY A 66 4.82 4.57 -4.87
N PHE A 67 5.73 4.27 -5.78
CA PHE A 67 7.12 4.73 -5.70
C PHE A 67 7.24 6.26 -5.74
N LEU A 68 6.46 6.94 -6.58
CA LEU A 68 6.38 8.41 -6.52
C LEU A 68 5.88 8.90 -5.16
N GLY A 69 4.93 8.18 -4.56
CA GLY A 69 4.48 8.42 -3.18
C GLY A 69 5.61 8.31 -2.17
N ASP A 70 6.45 7.27 -2.26
CA ASP A 70 7.64 7.10 -1.41
C ASP A 70 8.61 8.27 -1.56
N LEU A 71 8.83 8.76 -2.78
CA LEU A 71 9.71 9.89 -3.04
C LEU A 71 9.17 11.19 -2.41
N TYR A 72 7.86 11.43 -2.46
CA TYR A 72 7.23 12.54 -1.74
C TYR A 72 7.35 12.39 -0.22
N MET A 73 7.05 11.21 0.32
CA MET A 73 7.14 10.93 1.77
C MET A 73 8.58 11.02 2.30
N ALA A 74 9.56 10.76 1.44
CA ALA A 74 10.97 10.88 1.74
C ALA A 74 11.56 12.30 1.53
N ASP A 75 10.75 13.27 1.11
CA ASP A 75 11.19 14.64 0.77
C ASP A 75 12.28 14.66 -0.32
N LEU A 76 12.22 13.71 -1.26
CA LEU A 76 13.11 13.64 -2.42
C LEU A 76 12.54 14.40 -3.64
N ILE A 77 11.24 14.66 -3.65
CA ILE A 77 10.58 15.51 -4.64
C ILE A 77 10.04 16.77 -3.94
N PRO A 78 10.35 17.98 -4.44
CA PRO A 78 9.82 19.21 -3.89
C PRO A 78 8.28 19.23 -3.90
N TRP A 79 7.66 19.47 -2.74
CA TRP A 79 6.22 19.66 -2.59
C TRP A 79 5.93 20.70 -1.50
N PRO A 80 4.88 21.55 -1.65
CA PRO A 80 4.49 22.46 -0.58
C PRO A 80 4.15 21.67 0.69
N ARG A 81 4.70 22.09 1.84
CA ARG A 81 4.39 21.41 3.10
C ARG A 81 2.87 21.41 3.37
N PRO A 82 2.30 20.29 3.85
CA PRO A 82 2.98 19.04 4.22
C PRO A 82 3.18 18.08 3.03
N HIS A 83 4.40 17.54 2.87
CA HIS A 83 4.79 16.55 1.84
C HIS A 83 3.92 15.28 1.85
N VAL A 84 3.32 14.97 3.00
CA VAL A 84 2.40 13.85 3.18
C VAL A 84 1.20 13.93 2.23
N LEU A 85 0.72 15.13 1.86
CA LEU A 85 -0.39 15.26 0.91
C LEU A 85 0.01 14.83 -0.50
N GLY A 86 1.25 15.12 -0.93
CA GLY A 86 1.80 14.64 -2.19
C GLY A 86 1.92 13.11 -2.19
N GLY A 87 2.42 12.54 -1.09
CA GLY A 87 2.48 11.10 -0.85
C GLY A 87 1.10 10.43 -0.93
N MET A 88 0.15 10.87 -0.09
CA MET A 88 -1.22 10.34 -0.05
C MET A 88 -1.93 10.48 -1.41
N GLY A 89 -1.73 11.59 -2.12
CA GLY A 89 -2.28 11.77 -3.46
C GLY A 89 -1.74 10.74 -4.45
N SER A 90 -0.42 10.54 -4.46
CA SER A 90 0.24 9.57 -5.36
C SER A 90 -0.17 8.13 -5.03
N PHE A 91 -0.15 7.75 -3.75
CA PHE A 91 -0.64 6.44 -3.31
C PHE A 91 -2.11 6.24 -3.64
N GLY A 92 -2.95 7.25 -3.39
CA GLY A 92 -4.38 7.20 -3.71
C GLY A 92 -4.63 6.93 -5.19
N LEU A 93 -3.93 7.64 -6.08
CA LEU A 93 -4.00 7.37 -7.53
C LEU A 93 -3.52 5.95 -7.87
N GLY A 94 -2.48 5.47 -7.18
CA GLY A 94 -2.02 4.08 -7.32
C GLY A 94 -3.09 3.05 -6.96
N HIS A 95 -3.81 3.28 -5.85
CA HIS A 95 -4.94 2.43 -5.44
C HIS A 95 -6.12 2.51 -6.41
N VAL A 96 -6.40 3.67 -7.02
CA VAL A 96 -7.38 3.78 -8.10
C VAL A 96 -6.97 2.90 -9.29
N ALA A 97 -5.69 2.87 -9.66
CA ALA A 97 -5.20 1.98 -10.71
C ALA A 97 -5.37 0.50 -10.33
N TYR A 98 -5.00 0.11 -9.11
CA TYR A 98 -5.21 -1.25 -8.59
C TYR A 98 -6.68 -1.68 -8.64
N ILE A 99 -7.59 -0.87 -8.09
CA ILE A 99 -9.02 -1.15 -8.08
C ILE A 99 -9.54 -1.26 -9.53
N SER A 100 -9.12 -0.36 -10.42
CA SER A 100 -9.50 -0.40 -11.83
C SER A 100 -9.02 -1.68 -12.52
N GLY A 101 -7.81 -2.15 -12.19
CA GLY A 101 -7.25 -3.42 -12.66
C GLY A 101 -8.08 -4.59 -12.16
N LEU A 102 -8.34 -4.66 -10.85
CA LEU A 102 -9.11 -5.72 -10.21
C LEU A 102 -10.55 -5.79 -10.77
N LEU A 103 -11.24 -4.67 -10.91
CA LEU A 103 -12.58 -4.62 -11.49
C LEU A 103 -12.59 -5.01 -12.96
N GLY A 104 -11.55 -4.61 -13.72
CA GLY A 104 -11.36 -5.03 -15.10
C GLY A 104 -11.15 -6.55 -15.21
N TYR A 105 -10.30 -7.12 -14.35
CA TYR A 105 -10.06 -8.56 -14.26
C TYR A 105 -11.33 -9.34 -13.90
N ALA A 106 -12.07 -8.87 -12.89
CA ALA A 106 -13.34 -9.48 -12.48
C ALA A 106 -14.37 -9.49 -13.62
N ARG A 107 -14.45 -8.39 -14.38
CA ARG A 107 -15.35 -8.30 -15.54
C ARG A 107 -14.92 -9.26 -16.67
N ALA A 108 -13.63 -9.31 -16.99
CA ALA A 108 -13.12 -10.18 -18.05
C ALA A 108 -13.36 -11.67 -17.74
N ASN A 109 -13.31 -12.05 -16.46
CA ASN A 109 -13.53 -13.42 -15.99
C ASN A 109 -14.97 -13.69 -15.51
N GLN A 110 -15.92 -12.79 -15.80
CA GLN A 110 -17.35 -12.94 -15.45
C GLN A 110 -17.62 -13.18 -13.95
N ILE A 111 -16.75 -12.70 -13.07
CA ILE A 111 -16.90 -12.79 -11.63
C ILE A 111 -17.97 -11.79 -11.20
N THR A 112 -19.17 -12.27 -10.86
CA THR A 112 -20.36 -11.43 -10.62
C THR A 112 -21.05 -11.69 -9.27
N GLY A 113 -20.55 -12.61 -8.46
CA GLY A 113 -21.22 -13.02 -7.23
C GLY A 113 -21.29 -11.92 -6.14
N PRO A 114 -22.25 -12.06 -5.20
CA PRO A 114 -22.52 -11.06 -4.16
C PRO A 114 -21.35 -10.87 -3.18
N GLU A 115 -20.46 -11.87 -3.04
CA GLU A 115 -19.26 -11.84 -2.22
C GLU A 115 -18.35 -10.65 -2.54
N ARG A 116 -18.35 -10.17 -3.79
CA ARG A 116 -17.58 -9.00 -4.20
C ARG A 116 -18.04 -7.73 -3.51
N TRP A 117 -19.35 -7.51 -3.50
CA TRP A 117 -19.96 -6.32 -2.91
C TRP A 117 -19.98 -6.41 -1.38
N LEU A 118 -20.24 -7.61 -0.84
CA LEU A 118 -20.21 -7.83 0.60
C LEU A 118 -18.81 -7.60 1.17
N SER A 119 -17.77 -8.16 0.54
CA SER A 119 -16.37 -7.96 0.98
C SER A 119 -15.98 -6.48 0.93
N TRP A 120 -16.35 -5.78 -0.14
CA TRP A 120 -16.13 -4.34 -0.26
C TRP A 120 -16.80 -3.55 0.87
N LEU A 121 -18.10 -3.79 1.10
CA LEU A 121 -18.86 -3.10 2.14
C LEU A 121 -18.31 -3.39 3.55
N VAL A 122 -17.98 -4.65 3.85
CA VAL A 122 -17.39 -5.04 5.13
C VAL A 122 -16.08 -4.29 5.38
N TRP A 123 -15.20 -4.21 4.38
CA TRP A 123 -13.93 -3.49 4.53
C TRP A 123 -14.09 -1.97 4.67
N LEU A 124 -15.07 -1.36 4.00
CA LEU A 124 -15.42 0.04 4.23
C LEU A 124 -15.86 0.29 5.68
N LEU A 125 -16.71 -0.59 6.22
CA LEU A 125 -17.18 -0.49 7.60
C LEU A 125 -16.04 -0.69 8.60
N ILE A 126 -15.18 -1.70 8.39
CA ILE A 126 -14.00 -1.92 9.23
C ILE A 126 -13.11 -0.69 9.22
N ALA A 127 -12.79 -0.13 8.05
CA ALA A 127 -11.94 1.04 7.95
C ALA A 127 -12.57 2.28 8.59
N ALA A 128 -13.87 2.50 8.42
CA ALA A 128 -14.58 3.61 9.07
C ALA A 128 -14.57 3.48 10.60
N VAL A 129 -14.80 2.27 11.13
CA VAL A 129 -14.76 2.01 12.57
C VAL A 129 -13.35 2.18 13.13
N ILE A 130 -12.35 1.60 12.49
CA ILE A 130 -10.93 1.75 12.90
C ILE A 130 -10.53 3.22 12.86
N TRP A 131 -10.86 3.94 11.79
CA TRP A 131 -10.57 5.37 11.68
C TRP A 131 -11.23 6.18 12.78
N PHE A 132 -12.51 5.93 13.06
CA PHE A 132 -13.24 6.62 14.11
C PHE A 132 -12.63 6.36 15.49
N VAL A 133 -12.32 5.11 15.82
CA VAL A 133 -11.81 4.71 17.13
C VAL A 133 -10.36 5.16 17.33
N LEU A 134 -9.48 4.84 16.38
CA LEU A 134 -8.04 5.06 16.54
C LEU A 134 -7.60 6.46 16.15
N ILE A 135 -8.14 7.04 15.07
CA ILE A 135 -7.68 8.35 14.57
C ILE A 135 -8.54 9.46 15.16
N TYR A 136 -9.85 9.45 14.89
CA TYR A 136 -10.70 10.58 15.28
C TYR A 136 -10.88 10.69 16.80
N ARG A 137 -11.27 9.60 17.49
CA ARG A 137 -11.41 9.59 18.95
C ARG A 137 -10.06 9.53 19.67
N GLY A 138 -9.05 8.95 19.04
CA GLY A 138 -7.71 8.82 19.61
C GLY A 138 -6.94 10.14 19.69
N ALA A 139 -7.31 11.14 18.87
CA ALA A 139 -6.79 12.50 18.93
C ALA A 139 -7.41 13.31 20.09
N GLU A 140 -6.57 14.10 20.76
CA GLU A 140 -7.03 15.06 21.75
C GLU A 140 -7.99 16.08 21.13
N PRO A 141 -9.06 16.54 21.83
CA PRO A 141 -10.07 17.40 21.23
C PRO A 141 -9.54 18.71 20.61
N ASN A 142 -8.45 19.24 21.17
CA ASN A 142 -7.75 20.45 20.69
C ASN A 142 -6.83 20.20 19.47
N GLN A 143 -6.51 18.94 19.14
CA GLN A 143 -5.65 18.54 18.02
C GLN A 143 -6.44 18.09 16.78
N ARG A 144 -7.76 17.95 16.90
CA ARG A 144 -8.62 17.54 15.78
C ARG A 144 -8.68 18.62 14.72
N THR A 145 -8.02 18.37 13.60
CA THR A 145 -8.00 19.24 12.42
C THR A 145 -8.95 18.73 11.34
N VAL A 146 -9.26 19.58 10.36
CA VAL A 146 -9.98 19.19 9.14
C VAL A 146 -9.27 18.04 8.39
N LEU A 147 -7.95 17.92 8.54
CA LEU A 147 -7.19 16.81 7.94
C LEU A 147 -7.61 15.44 8.50
N HIS A 148 -8.07 15.35 9.75
CA HIS A 148 -8.56 14.09 10.34
C HIS A 148 -9.82 13.57 9.64
N THR A 149 -10.66 14.46 9.12
CA THR A 149 -11.86 14.08 8.36
C THR A 149 -11.55 13.97 6.87
N ALA A 150 -10.70 14.85 6.34
CA ALA A 150 -10.30 14.85 4.93
C ALA A 150 -9.44 13.63 4.52
N ALA A 151 -8.76 12.98 5.47
CA ALA A 151 -7.99 11.75 5.22
C ALA A 151 -8.84 10.46 5.26
N LEU A 152 -10.08 10.50 5.76
CA LEU A 152 -10.97 9.33 5.78
C LEU A 152 -11.26 8.78 4.36
N PRO A 153 -11.58 9.60 3.34
CA PRO A 153 -11.75 9.11 1.97
C PRO A 153 -10.55 8.30 1.46
N TYR A 154 -9.33 8.69 1.83
CA TYR A 154 -8.12 7.94 1.49
C TYR A 154 -8.09 6.58 2.18
N ALA A 155 -8.35 6.52 3.48
CA ALA A 155 -8.44 5.24 4.20
C ALA A 155 -9.51 4.31 3.63
N LEU A 156 -10.67 4.85 3.24
CA LEU A 156 -11.75 4.09 2.58
C LEU A 156 -11.36 3.60 1.18
N LEU A 157 -10.55 4.36 0.44
CA LEU A 157 -10.00 3.94 -0.85
C LEU A 157 -9.03 2.77 -0.70
N LEU A 158 -8.15 2.81 0.30
CA LEU A 158 -7.24 1.70 0.61
C LEU A 158 -8.04 0.46 1.02
N ALA A 159 -9.02 0.62 1.90
CA ALA A 159 -9.93 -0.46 2.30
C ALA A 159 -10.72 -1.03 1.11
N SER A 160 -11.08 -0.20 0.14
CA SER A 160 -11.74 -0.63 -1.10
C SER A 160 -10.83 -1.56 -1.92
N THR A 161 -9.52 -1.34 -1.91
CA THR A 161 -8.56 -2.24 -2.57
C THR A 161 -8.56 -3.62 -1.91
N VAL A 162 -8.57 -3.67 -0.57
CA VAL A 162 -8.68 -4.92 0.19
C VAL A 162 -10.00 -5.63 -0.11
N GLY A 163 -11.12 -4.93 0.02
CA GLY A 163 -12.45 -5.52 -0.18
C GLY A 163 -12.69 -5.98 -1.61
N THR A 164 -12.21 -5.24 -2.62
CA THR A 164 -12.32 -5.64 -4.03
C THR A 164 -11.51 -6.90 -4.32
N SER A 165 -10.24 -6.95 -3.88
CA SER A 165 -9.40 -8.14 -4.10
C SER A 165 -9.91 -9.36 -3.33
N MET A 166 -10.35 -9.19 -2.07
CA MET A 166 -10.90 -10.29 -1.26
C MET A 166 -12.19 -10.83 -1.87
N GLY A 167 -13.04 -9.95 -2.39
CA GLY A 167 -14.24 -10.32 -3.13
C GLY A 167 -13.94 -11.22 -4.34
N ILE A 168 -12.87 -10.92 -5.08
CA ILE A 168 -12.40 -11.73 -6.21
C ILE A 168 -11.75 -13.03 -5.72
N ALA A 169 -11.07 -13.02 -4.56
CA ALA A 169 -10.32 -14.16 -4.03
C ALA A 169 -11.17 -15.37 -3.67
N TRP A 170 -12.46 -15.18 -3.43
CA TRP A 170 -13.42 -16.27 -3.28
C TRP A 170 -13.64 -17.08 -4.56
N SER A 171 -13.52 -16.44 -5.73
CA SER A 171 -13.64 -17.10 -7.03
C SER A 171 -12.27 -17.51 -7.59
N VAL A 172 -11.22 -16.74 -7.28
CA VAL A 172 -9.86 -16.93 -7.81
C VAL A 172 -8.87 -17.01 -6.66
N PRO A 173 -8.52 -18.23 -6.18
CA PRO A 173 -7.71 -18.40 -4.97
C PRO A 173 -6.35 -17.67 -4.99
N ALA A 174 -5.72 -17.53 -6.16
CA ALA A 174 -4.47 -16.78 -6.30
C ALA A 174 -4.59 -15.31 -5.83
N MET A 175 -5.78 -14.72 -5.92
CA MET A 175 -6.03 -13.33 -5.50
C MET A 175 -5.92 -13.13 -3.98
N TRP A 176 -5.94 -14.19 -3.17
CA TRP A 176 -5.66 -14.07 -1.73
C TRP A 176 -4.27 -13.50 -1.46
N ILE A 177 -3.29 -13.75 -2.34
CA ILE A 177 -1.94 -13.18 -2.24
C ILE A 177 -2.03 -11.65 -2.31
N PHE A 178 -2.75 -11.12 -3.31
CA PHE A 178 -3.00 -9.69 -3.46
C PHE A 178 -3.73 -9.14 -2.24
N THR A 179 -4.77 -9.83 -1.76
CA THR A 179 -5.56 -9.40 -0.62
C THR A 179 -4.71 -9.26 0.63
N VAL A 180 -3.86 -10.23 0.94
CA VAL A 180 -2.91 -10.15 2.06
C VAL A 180 -1.97 -8.96 1.87
N GLY A 181 -1.47 -8.75 0.64
CA GLY A 181 -0.67 -7.57 0.31
C GLY A 181 -1.42 -6.26 0.61
N ALA A 182 -2.66 -6.12 0.13
CA ALA A 182 -3.48 -4.95 0.36
C ALA A 182 -3.81 -4.73 1.85
N MET A 183 -4.03 -5.79 2.63
CA MET A 183 -4.22 -5.71 4.09
C MET A 183 -2.96 -5.19 4.80
N LEU A 184 -1.79 -5.69 4.43
CA LEU A 184 -0.51 -5.23 4.97
C LEU A 184 -0.25 -3.76 4.60
N PHE A 185 -0.61 -3.35 3.38
CA PHE A 185 -0.53 -1.95 2.96
C PHE A 185 -1.42 -1.07 3.84
N LEU A 186 -2.70 -1.43 3.98
CA LEU A 186 -3.66 -0.69 4.81
C LEU A 186 -3.18 -0.60 6.27
N PHE A 187 -2.57 -1.67 6.80
CA PHE A 187 -2.00 -1.67 8.13
C PHE A 187 -0.78 -0.74 8.25
N SER A 188 0.14 -0.77 7.28
CA SER A 188 1.27 0.17 7.22
C SER A 188 0.80 1.63 7.25
N ASP A 189 -0.20 1.94 6.44
CA ASP A 189 -0.76 3.29 6.35
C ASP A 189 -1.52 3.70 7.61
N LEU A 190 -2.18 2.76 8.29
CA LEU A 190 -2.78 3.01 9.59
C LEU A 190 -1.71 3.40 10.63
N LEU A 191 -0.55 2.76 10.61
CA LEU A 191 0.57 3.15 11.49
C LEU A 191 1.04 4.58 11.16
N ILE A 192 1.24 4.90 9.88
CA ILE A 192 1.59 6.28 9.45
C ILE A 192 0.52 7.27 9.94
N ALA A 193 -0.76 6.95 9.81
CA ALA A 193 -1.84 7.82 10.24
C ALA A 193 -1.84 8.03 11.77
N VAL A 194 -1.58 6.99 12.56
CA VAL A 194 -1.48 7.08 14.03
C VAL A 194 -0.31 7.97 14.45
N ASP A 195 0.84 7.84 13.81
CA ASP A 195 2.02 8.69 14.05
C ASP A 195 1.72 10.16 13.68
N LEU A 196 1.15 10.37 12.49
CA LEU A 196 0.92 11.70 11.94
C LEU A 196 -0.17 12.48 12.68
N PHE A 197 -1.30 11.85 12.98
CA PHE A 197 -2.49 12.53 13.52
C PHE A 197 -2.55 12.53 15.04
N ASN A 198 -2.06 11.47 15.68
CA ASN A 198 -2.12 11.35 17.14
C ASN A 198 -0.77 11.52 17.83
N HIS A 199 0.31 11.70 17.07
CA HIS A 199 1.68 11.79 17.59
C HIS A 199 2.08 10.58 18.47
N LYS A 200 1.47 9.42 18.18
CA LYS A 200 1.71 8.18 18.90
C LYS A 200 2.75 7.35 18.15
N GLN A 201 3.96 7.37 18.67
CA GLN A 201 5.09 6.59 18.17
C GLN A 201 5.53 5.51 19.17
N PHE A 202 6.12 4.44 18.65
CA PHE A 202 6.78 3.40 19.43
C PHE A 202 8.14 3.06 18.81
N TYR A 203 8.98 2.36 19.58
CA TYR A 203 10.33 1.98 19.16
C TYR A 203 10.32 1.23 17.81
N LEU A 204 11.11 1.69 16.84
CA LEU A 204 11.20 1.14 15.48
C LEU A 204 9.90 1.21 14.64
N MET A 205 8.96 2.07 15.00
CA MET A 205 7.71 2.21 14.23
C MET A 205 7.96 2.49 12.74
N GLY A 206 8.96 3.31 12.41
CA GLY A 206 9.37 3.56 11.04
C GLY A 206 9.85 2.32 10.30
N ASP A 207 10.50 1.38 10.99
CA ASP A 207 10.90 0.12 10.37
C ASP A 207 9.70 -0.82 10.21
N VAL A 208 8.78 -0.88 11.17
CA VAL A 208 7.56 -1.70 11.08
C VAL A 208 6.68 -1.27 9.89
N ILE A 209 6.57 0.04 9.67
CA ILE A 209 5.91 0.60 8.48
C ILE A 209 6.56 0.02 7.21
N TRP A 210 7.88 0.13 7.06
CA TRP A 210 8.57 -0.39 5.87
C TRP A 210 8.54 -1.93 5.74
N LEU A 211 8.63 -2.66 6.86
CA LEU A 211 8.57 -4.12 6.90
C LEU A 211 7.17 -4.69 6.65
N THR A 212 6.12 -3.87 6.72
CA THR A 212 4.76 -4.25 6.32
C THR A 212 4.47 -3.77 4.91
N TYR A 213 4.86 -2.54 4.57
CA TYR A 213 4.72 -1.92 3.25
C TYR A 213 5.48 -2.64 2.14
N GLY A 214 6.77 -2.96 2.34
CA GLY A 214 7.56 -3.63 1.30
C GLY A 214 6.95 -4.98 0.88
N PRO A 215 6.67 -5.89 1.84
CA PRO A 215 6.02 -7.16 1.51
C PRO A 215 4.62 -6.96 0.94
N ALA A 216 3.88 -5.95 1.39
CA ALA A 216 2.58 -5.60 0.82
C ALA A 216 2.66 -5.39 -0.69
N GLN A 217 3.58 -4.53 -1.13
CA GLN A 217 3.81 -4.25 -2.54
C GLN A 217 4.29 -5.48 -3.31
N LEU A 218 5.22 -6.27 -2.75
CA LEU A 218 5.66 -7.50 -3.40
C LEU A 218 4.48 -8.45 -3.66
N LEU A 219 3.63 -8.69 -2.65
CA LEU A 219 2.48 -9.59 -2.75
C LEU A 219 1.47 -9.13 -3.82
N ILE A 220 1.20 -7.81 -3.88
CA ILE A 220 0.38 -7.20 -4.92
C ILE A 220 0.95 -7.51 -6.31
N ILE A 221 2.27 -7.33 -6.51
CA ILE A 221 2.91 -7.56 -7.80
C ILE A 221 2.93 -9.04 -8.16
N VAL A 222 3.42 -9.91 -7.28
CA VAL A 222 3.62 -11.33 -7.63
C VAL A 222 2.31 -12.06 -7.91
N THR A 223 1.17 -11.53 -7.45
CA THR A 223 -0.14 -12.07 -7.85
C THR A 223 -0.31 -12.07 -9.37
N THR A 224 0.27 -11.09 -10.08
CA THR A 224 0.26 -11.04 -11.56
C THR A 224 0.95 -12.24 -12.22
N ALA A 225 1.82 -12.97 -11.52
CA ALA A 225 2.46 -14.18 -12.06
C ALA A 225 1.54 -15.41 -12.06
N TRP A 226 0.40 -15.34 -11.36
CA TRP A 226 -0.50 -16.46 -11.11
C TRP A 226 -1.90 -16.24 -11.72
N LEU A 227 -2.09 -15.17 -12.49
CA LEU A 227 -3.35 -14.77 -13.13
C LEU A 227 -3.16 -14.62 -14.63
#